data_AF-A0A925VDW0-F1
#
_entry.id   AF-A0A925VDW0-F1
#
_cell.length_a   1.000
_cell.length_b   1.000
_cell.length_c   1.000
_cell.angle_alpha   90.00
_cell.angle_beta   90.00
_cell.angle_gamma   90.00
#
_symmetry.space_group_name_H-M   'P 1'
#
loop_
_entity.id
_entity.type
_entity.pdbx_description
1 polymer ?
#
loop_
_entity_poly.entity_id
_entity_poly.type
_entity_poly.pdbx_seq_one_letter_code
_entity_poly.pdbx_strand_id
1 'polypeptide(L)'
;MAEAPLPRVAAPAVTTMPSADRSSFIVRALPLWLMLGCFLALSLVYNAVVPLGEGPDEGGHFDYVLFLARAGRLPVQARTPEQQSDVPGEGHQPPLAYL
;
A
#
# COMPACT_ATOMS: atom_id res chain seq x y z
N MET A 1 -16.81 31.16 73.35
CA MET A 1 -16.17 31.14 72.02
C MET A 1 -16.49 29.79 71.40
N ALA A 2 -17.39 29.74 70.43
CA ALA A 2 -17.71 28.52 69.69
C ALA A 2 -17.47 28.81 68.20
N GLU A 3 -16.47 28.15 67.64
CA GLU A 3 -16.03 28.31 66.25
C GLU A 3 -16.98 27.53 65.33
N ALA A 4 -17.60 28.21 64.37
CA ALA A 4 -18.51 27.58 63.42
C ALA A 4 -17.71 26.74 62.40
N PRO A 5 -18.14 25.52 62.06
CA PRO A 5 -17.37 24.67 61.16
C PRO A 5 -17.50 25.16 59.71
N LEU A 6 -16.36 25.22 59.01
CA LEU A 6 -16.30 25.64 57.60
C LEU A 6 -17.07 24.68 56.69
N PRO A 7 -17.71 25.19 55.62
CA PRO A 7 -18.48 24.37 54.69
C PRO A 7 -17.55 23.44 53.90
N ARG A 8 -17.86 22.13 53.88
CA ARG A 8 -17.14 21.16 53.04
C ARG A 8 -17.57 21.33 51.59
N VAL A 9 -16.62 21.72 50.73
CA VAL A 9 -16.79 21.67 49.28
C VAL A 9 -16.77 20.20 48.85
N ALA A 10 -17.87 19.72 48.26
CA ALA A 10 -17.94 18.37 47.71
C ALA A 10 -16.96 18.24 46.53
N ALA A 11 -16.18 17.16 46.51
CA ALA A 11 -15.30 16.86 45.37
C ALA A 11 -16.15 16.64 44.10
N PRO A 12 -15.69 17.12 42.92
CA PRO A 12 -16.42 16.94 41.68
C PRO A 12 -16.51 15.45 41.33
N ALA A 13 -17.69 15.02 40.87
CA ALA A 13 -17.92 13.67 40.40
C ALA A 13 -16.97 13.38 39.23
N VAL A 14 -16.07 12.40 39.40
CA VAL A 14 -15.23 11.89 38.33
C VAL A 14 -16.13 11.09 37.39
N THR A 15 -16.50 11.69 36.26
CA THR A 15 -17.18 10.99 35.17
C THR A 15 -16.21 9.96 34.58
N THR A 16 -16.42 8.69 34.89
CA THR A 16 -15.70 7.59 34.23
C THR A 16 -16.13 7.53 32.77
N MET A 17 -15.18 7.74 31.84
CA MET A 17 -15.42 7.53 30.41
C MET A 17 -15.85 6.07 30.16
N PRO A 18 -16.86 5.83 29.31
CA PRO A 18 -17.27 4.47 28.98
C PRO A 18 -16.11 3.71 28.33
N SER A 19 -15.80 2.51 28.82
CA SER A 19 -14.81 1.63 28.22
C SER A 19 -15.27 1.23 26.82
N ALA A 20 -14.48 1.53 25.79
CA ALA A 20 -14.79 1.12 24.43
C ALA A 20 -14.94 -0.41 24.35
N ASP A 21 -16.11 -0.87 23.91
CA ASP A 21 -16.41 -2.28 23.76
C ASP A 21 -15.61 -2.88 22.59
N ARG A 22 -14.55 -3.62 22.95
CA ARG A 22 -13.64 -4.29 22.01
C ARG A 22 -14.37 -5.28 21.10
N SER A 23 -15.48 -5.86 21.54
CA SER A 23 -16.22 -6.85 20.75
C SER A 23 -16.95 -6.21 19.56
N SER A 24 -17.53 -5.02 19.76
CA SER A 24 -18.16 -4.22 18.69
C SER A 24 -17.18 -3.79 17.60
N PHE A 25 -15.91 -3.59 17.96
CA PHE A 25 -14.84 -3.19 17.04
C PHE A 25 -14.44 -4.32 16.09
N ILE A 26 -14.27 -5.55 16.61
CA ILE A 26 -13.86 -6.71 15.79
C ILE A 26 -14.95 -7.07 14.77
N VAL A 27 -16.22 -7.08 15.18
CA VAL A 27 -17.33 -7.38 14.26
C VAL A 27 -17.43 -6.34 13.14
N ARG A 28 -17.21 -5.06 13.45
CA ARG A 28 -17.16 -3.98 12.45
C ARG A 28 -15.96 -4.06 11.52
N ALA A 29 -14.84 -4.58 12.00
CA ALA A 29 -13.61 -4.76 11.21
C ALA A 29 -13.60 -6.07 10.40
N LEU A 30 -14.53 -7.00 10.65
CA LEU A 30 -14.62 -8.28 9.95
C LEU A 30 -14.58 -8.18 8.41
N PRO A 31 -15.31 -7.27 7.73
CA PRO A 31 -15.20 -7.15 6.26
C PRO A 31 -13.80 -6.73 5.80
N LEU A 32 -13.09 -5.90 6.58
CA LEU A 32 -11.71 -5.52 6.27
C LEU A 32 -10.76 -6.71 6.44
N TRP A 33 -10.94 -7.49 7.50
CA TRP A 33 -10.17 -8.72 7.70
C TRP A 33 -10.42 -9.75 6.61
N LEU A 34 -11.67 -9.90 6.16
CA LEU A 34 -12.02 -10.78 5.05
C LEU A 34 -11.35 -10.30 3.76
N MET A 35 -11.46 -9.01 3.45
CA MET A 35 -10.82 -8.42 2.27
C MET A 35 -9.29 -8.62 2.29
N LEU A 36 -8.65 -8.37 3.45
CA LEU A 36 -7.22 -8.59 3.62
C LEU A 36 -6.85 -10.08 3.46
N GLY A 37 -7.61 -10.98 4.07
CA GLY A 37 -7.40 -12.42 3.93
C GLY A 37 -7.53 -12.89 2.48
N CYS A 38 -8.55 -12.42 1.77
CA CYS A 38 -8.74 -12.69 0.34
C CYS A 38 -7.57 -12.15 -0.48
N PHE A 39 -7.15 -10.90 -0.26
CA PHE A 39 -6.02 -10.30 -0.95
C PHE A 39 -4.74 -11.14 -0.76
N LEU A 40 -4.39 -11.47 0.48
CA LEU A 40 -3.20 -12.27 0.79
C LEU A 40 -3.27 -13.66 0.15
N ALA A 41 -4.42 -14.32 0.20
CA ALA A 41 -4.61 -15.62 -0.43
C ALA A 41 -4.41 -15.53 -1.96
N LEU A 42 -5.00 -14.53 -2.62
CA LEU A 42 -4.81 -14.30 -4.05
C LEU A 42 -3.34 -13.99 -4.38
N SER A 43 -2.68 -13.15 -3.59
CA SER A 43 -1.27 -12.82 -3.78
C SER A 43 -0.38 -14.05 -3.66
N LEU A 44 -0.61 -14.92 -2.67
CA LEU A 44 0.16 -16.15 -2.50
C LEU A 44 -0.05 -17.11 -3.67
N VAL A 45 -1.29 -17.28 -4.12
CA VAL A 45 -1.60 -18.12 -5.29
C VAL A 45 -0.91 -17.56 -6.54
N TYR A 46 -1.00 -16.24 -6.76
CA TYR A 46 -0.34 -15.58 -7.88
C TYR A 46 1.18 -15.80 -7.85
N ASN A 47 1.83 -15.58 -6.71
CA ASN A 47 3.27 -15.81 -6.55
C ASN A 47 3.68 -17.28 -6.71
N ALA A 48 2.79 -18.22 -6.39
CA ALA A 48 3.09 -19.65 -6.53
C ALA A 48 2.91 -20.16 -7.97
N VAL A 49 2.02 -19.53 -8.75
CA VAL A 49 1.65 -19.99 -10.10
C VAL A 49 2.34 -19.19 -11.20
N VAL A 50 2.69 -17.93 -10.95
CA VAL A 50 3.41 -17.08 -11.90
C VAL A 50 4.91 -17.12 -11.56
N PRO A 51 5.75 -17.73 -12.40
CA PRO A 51 7.20 -17.72 -12.21
C PRO A 51 7.76 -16.30 -12.27
N LEU A 52 8.94 -16.12 -11.66
CA LEU A 52 9.73 -14.90 -11.82
C LEU A 52 10.04 -14.68 -13.31
N GLY A 53 9.80 -13.46 -13.80
CA GLY A 53 9.98 -13.03 -15.18
C GLY A 53 8.73 -13.14 -16.06
N GLU A 54 7.67 -13.81 -15.59
CA GLU A 54 6.44 -14.06 -16.37
C GLU A 54 5.27 -13.17 -15.93
N GLY A 55 5.50 -12.27 -14.96
CA GLY A 55 4.56 -11.20 -14.66
C GLY A 55 4.35 -10.29 -15.88
N PRO A 56 3.16 -9.68 -16.03
CA PRO A 56 2.76 -8.98 -17.27
C PRO A 56 3.76 -7.92 -17.72
N ASP A 57 4.37 -7.20 -16.78
CA ASP A 57 5.29 -6.09 -17.07
C ASP A 57 6.76 -6.49 -16.84
N GLU A 58 7.03 -7.66 -16.24
CA GLU A 58 8.38 -8.05 -15.79
C GLU A 58 9.38 -8.17 -16.95
N GLY A 59 8.97 -8.80 -18.05
CA GLY A 59 9.78 -8.90 -19.26
C GLY A 59 10.11 -7.53 -19.86
N GLY A 60 9.12 -6.63 -19.91
CA GLY A 60 9.32 -5.27 -20.40
C GLY A 60 10.28 -4.45 -19.51
N HIS A 61 10.17 -4.59 -18.18
CA HIS A 61 11.11 -3.98 -17.25
C HIS A 61 12.54 -4.52 -17.46
N PHE A 62 12.68 -5.84 -17.65
CA PHE A 62 13.97 -6.45 -17.93
C PHE A 62 14.58 -5.92 -19.24
N ASP A 63 13.78 -5.83 -20.31
CA ASP A 63 14.21 -5.29 -21.60
C ASP A 63 14.63 -3.82 -21.50
N TYR A 64 13.95 -3.02 -20.66
CA TYR A 64 14.34 -1.64 -20.40
C TYR A 64 15.74 -1.56 -19.75
N VAL A 65 15.97 -2.31 -18.67
CA VAL A 65 17.28 -2.32 -17.99
C VAL A 65 18.37 -2.81 -18.94
N LEU A 66 18.07 -3.86 -19.71
CA LEU A 66 18.99 -4.43 -20.68
C LEU A 66 19.33 -3.43 -21.79
N PHE A 67 18.34 -2.65 -22.23
CA PHE A 67 18.55 -1.56 -23.18
C PHE A 67 19.45 -0.47 -22.60
N LEU A 68 19.22 0.00 -21.38
CA LEU A 68 20.07 1.00 -20.72
C LEU A 68 21.51 0.52 -20.62
N ALA A 69 21.71 -0.71 -20.16
CA ALA A 69 23.03 -1.32 -20.00
C ALA A 69 23.80 -1.46 -21.32
N ARG A 70 23.09 -1.69 -22.44
CA ARG A 70 23.70 -1.88 -23.77
C ARG A 70 23.86 -0.58 -24.55
N ALA A 71 22.88 0.32 -24.49
CA ALA A 71 22.80 1.51 -25.33
C ALA A 71 23.36 2.77 -24.65
N GLY A 72 23.42 2.81 -23.32
CA GLY A 72 23.91 3.97 -22.56
C GLY A 72 23.08 5.25 -22.76
N ARG A 73 21.82 5.11 -23.20
CA ARG A 73 20.87 6.20 -23.41
C ARG A 73 19.47 5.76 -23.02
N LEU A 74 18.57 6.72 -22.85
CA LEU A 74 17.15 6.44 -22.60
C LEU A 74 16.47 5.85 -23.84
N PRO A 75 15.49 4.94 -23.66
CA PRO A 75 14.64 4.45 -24.75
C PRO A 75 13.88 5.59 -25.43
N VAL A 76 13.76 5.50 -26.75
CA VAL A 76 12.90 6.39 -27.53
C VAL A 76 11.64 5.62 -27.91
N GLN A 77 10.49 6.25 -27.66
CA GLN A 77 9.21 5.75 -28.13
C GLN A 77 8.98 6.11 -29.59
N ALA A 78 8.42 5.16 -30.34
CA ALA A 78 7.91 5.40 -31.67
C ALA A 78 6.91 6.57 -31.66
N ARG A 79 7.04 7.50 -32.60
CA ARG A 79 6.12 8.62 -32.76
C ARG A 79 4.98 8.30 -33.72
N THR A 80 5.20 7.31 -34.60
CA THR A 80 4.22 6.86 -35.58
C THR A 80 4.10 5.33 -35.53
N PRO A 81 2.98 4.75 -35.98
CA PRO A 81 2.77 3.30 -35.95
C PRO A 81 3.77 2.50 -36.79
N GLU A 82 4.40 3.13 -37.78
CA GLU A 82 5.41 2.50 -38.65
C GLU A 82 6.79 2.44 -38.00
N GLN A 83 7.02 3.21 -36.92
CA GLN A 83 8.26 3.22 -36.17
C GLN A 83 8.22 2.18 -35.04
N GLN A 84 9.35 1.52 -34.80
CA GLN A 84 9.50 0.63 -33.66
C GLN A 84 10.04 1.41 -32.45
N SER A 85 9.42 1.25 -31.29
CA SER A 85 9.99 1.72 -30.03
C SER A 85 11.22 0.88 -29.66
N ASP A 86 12.23 1.51 -29.04
CA ASP A 86 13.41 0.81 -28.53
C ASP A 86 13.03 -0.29 -27.51
N VAL A 87 12.04 0.02 -26.66
CA VAL A 87 11.44 -0.90 -25.69
C VAL A 87 9.92 -0.82 -25.87
N PRO A 88 9.30 -1.77 -26.60
CA PRO A 88 7.86 -1.82 -26.79
C PRO A 88 7.11 -1.90 -25.46
N GLY A 89 6.00 -1.19 -25.31
CA GLY A 89 5.27 -1.12 -24.04
C GLY A 89 5.95 -0.19 -23.04
N GLU A 90 7.19 -0.47 -22.64
CA GLU A 90 7.80 0.16 -21.46
C GLU A 90 8.65 1.42 -21.71
N GLY A 91 8.92 1.78 -22.96
CA GLY A 91 9.75 2.96 -23.27
C GLY A 91 9.20 4.31 -22.77
N HIS A 92 7.94 4.38 -22.31
CA HIS A 92 7.36 5.60 -21.71
C HIS A 92 7.68 5.75 -20.23
N GLN A 93 8.11 4.67 -19.56
CA GLN A 93 8.32 4.69 -18.13
C GLN A 93 9.47 5.64 -17.75
N PRO A 94 9.36 6.36 -16.62
CA PRO A 94 10.41 7.26 -16.16
C PRO A 94 11.67 6.46 -15.80
N PRO A 95 12.86 6.93 -16.19
CA PRO A 95 14.09 6.14 -16.04
C PRO A 95 14.51 5.94 -14.58
N LEU A 96 13.99 6.73 -13.63
CA LEU A 96 14.31 6.62 -12.22
C LEU A 96 13.97 5.23 -11.64
N ALA A 97 13.04 4.48 -12.25
CA ALA A 97 12.74 3.11 -11.83
C ALA A 97 13.88 2.11 -12.14
N TYR A 98 14.89 2.49 -12.94
CA TYR A 98 15.88 1.58 -13.53
C TYR A 98 17.34 2.06 -13.42
N LEU A 99 17.60 3.22 -12.79
CA LEU A 99 18.92 3.81 -12.57
C LEU A 99 19.36 3.66 -11.10
#